data_AF-A0A4Q6XTP1-F1
#
_entry.id   AF-A0A4Q6XTP1-F1
#
_cell.length_a   1.000
_cell.length_b   1.000
_cell.length_c   1.000
_cell.angle_alpha   90.00
_cell.angle_beta   90.00
_cell.angle_gamma   90.00
#
_symmetry.space_group_name_H-M   'P 1'
#
loop_
_entity.id
_entity.type
_entity.pdbx_description
1 polymer ?
#
loop_
_entity_poly.entity_id
_entity_poly.type
_entity_poly.pdbx_seq_one_letter_code
_entity_poly.pdbx_strand_id
1 'polypeptide(L)'
;MRRFIHIALFSLIIVGSSSCTKEQENLITVEETLYDTLRTLPVNRIIEYNVTNIDETTIYSAIDDSKKTITVYLPAYYMLGIIQPEIVLPEGTAISPTADEPVPVFSEAPFTYEVTSPAGEKATYTLNIIVQQQDFTINELTTNINSPRTLPNAGGTITVQGRGMLGNQVVTKGFLMDEDGNEVYAFADVGNVPAFSYQVHFGWGSSFNKPPLEPGLYWVEVRSYALTKRMTNPVRVQ
;
A
#
# COMPACT_ATOMS: atom_id res chain seq x y z
N MET A 1 18.50 100.36 -14.55
CA MET A 1 17.34 101.29 -14.53
C MET A 1 16.12 100.57 -13.98
N ARG A 2 15.15 101.30 -13.40
CA ARG A 2 13.86 100.77 -12.91
C ARG A 2 13.03 100.14 -14.04
N ARG A 3 12.27 99.08 -13.73
CA ARG A 3 10.78 99.10 -13.79
C ARG A 3 10.16 97.84 -13.16
N PHE A 4 9.34 98.07 -12.12
CA PHE A 4 8.23 97.21 -11.70
C PHE A 4 7.04 97.38 -12.68
N ILE A 5 6.06 96.46 -12.64
CA ILE A 5 4.57 96.65 -12.73
C ILE A 5 3.94 95.25 -12.99
N HIS A 6 3.33 94.63 -11.96
CA HIS A 6 1.88 94.37 -11.76
C HIS A 6 1.35 93.08 -12.43
N ILE A 7 0.94 92.04 -11.69
CA ILE A 7 -0.29 91.82 -10.84
C ILE A 7 -1.50 91.31 -11.65
N ALA A 8 -1.80 90.01 -11.47
CA ALA A 8 -3.12 89.35 -11.37
C ALA A 8 -2.83 87.84 -11.07
N LEU A 9 -3.18 87.19 -9.95
CA LEU A 9 -4.49 87.01 -9.30
C LEU A 9 -5.44 86.27 -10.25
N PHE A 10 -5.95 85.03 -10.08
CA PHE A 10 -6.24 84.15 -8.93
C PHE A 10 -6.39 82.68 -9.50
N SER A 11 -6.37 81.53 -8.81
CA SER A 11 -6.16 81.14 -7.40
C SER A 11 -5.95 79.60 -7.25
N LEU A 12 -5.71 79.14 -6.01
CA LEU A 12 -6.18 77.91 -5.29
C LEU A 12 -6.57 76.62 -6.08
N ILE A 13 -6.20 75.37 -5.69
CA ILE A 13 -6.10 74.75 -4.34
C ILE A 13 -4.95 73.68 -4.32
N ILE A 14 -3.96 73.76 -3.39
CA ILE A 14 -3.61 72.85 -2.24
C ILE A 14 -3.86 71.33 -2.50
N VAL A 15 -3.04 70.30 -2.18
CA VAL A 15 -2.08 69.95 -1.09
C VAL A 15 -1.00 69.04 -1.72
N GLY A 16 0.32 69.13 -1.42
CA GLY A 16 1.03 68.46 -0.32
C GLY A 16 0.97 66.91 -0.38
N SER A 17 2.03 66.13 -0.22
CA SER A 17 3.43 66.43 0.19
C SER A 17 4.37 65.24 -0.08
N SER A 18 5.66 65.43 0.28
CA SER A 18 6.62 64.38 0.70
C SER A 18 7.08 63.31 -0.32
N SER A 19 8.32 63.52 -0.77
CA SER A 19 9.33 62.52 -1.14
C SER A 19 9.14 61.12 -0.53
N CYS A 20 9.23 60.08 -1.35
CA CYS A 20 9.39 58.70 -0.90
C CYS A 20 10.32 57.92 -1.84
N THR A 21 11.62 57.89 -1.51
CA THR A 21 12.55 56.87 -2.02
C THR A 21 12.48 55.66 -1.12
N LYS A 22 12.03 54.50 -1.66
CA LYS A 22 12.36 53.20 -1.09
C LYS A 22 12.71 52.20 -2.19
N GLU A 23 13.94 51.72 -2.09
CA GLU A 23 14.42 50.50 -2.72
C GLU A 23 13.61 49.31 -2.17
N GLN A 24 13.20 48.39 -3.04
CA GLN A 24 12.31 47.29 -2.68
C GLN A 24 13.11 46.04 -2.35
N GLU A 25 13.47 45.88 -1.08
CA GLU A 25 13.97 44.61 -0.54
C GLU A 25 12.83 43.58 -0.49
N ASN A 26 12.62 42.85 -1.58
CA ASN A 26 11.84 41.61 -1.58
C ASN A 26 12.68 40.47 -0.98
N LEU A 27 13.05 40.61 0.30
CA LEU A 27 13.55 39.50 1.08
C LEU A 27 12.33 38.75 1.65
N ILE A 28 11.98 37.61 1.05
CA ILE A 28 11.03 36.70 1.66
C ILE A 28 11.71 36.09 2.89
N THR A 29 11.28 36.48 4.08
CA THR A 29 11.76 35.91 5.35
C THR A 29 11.21 34.49 5.52
N VAL A 30 11.92 33.49 4.98
CA VAL A 30 11.44 32.09 4.94
C VAL A 30 11.46 31.40 6.32
N GLU A 31 12.16 31.93 7.32
CA GLU A 31 12.36 31.24 8.60
C GLU A 31 11.15 31.27 9.57
N GLU A 32 10.38 32.37 9.66
CA GLU A 32 9.31 32.47 10.68
C GLU A 32 8.11 31.55 10.40
N THR A 33 7.77 31.30 9.13
CA THR A 33 6.61 30.45 8.77
C THR A 33 6.84 28.95 9.05
N LEU A 34 8.09 28.50 9.13
CA LEU A 34 8.39 27.09 9.38
C LEU A 34 8.16 26.69 10.85
N TYR A 35 8.42 27.62 11.79
CA TYR A 35 8.24 27.36 13.22
C TYR A 35 6.78 27.45 13.69
N ASP A 36 5.96 28.29 13.05
CA ASP A 36 4.55 28.49 13.43
C ASP A 36 3.65 27.29 13.05
N THR A 37 3.92 26.70 11.89
CA THR A 37 3.17 25.52 11.41
C THR A 37 3.37 24.27 12.27
N LEU A 38 4.55 24.09 12.87
CA LEU A 38 4.81 22.93 13.75
C LEU A 38 4.08 23.01 15.10
N ARG A 39 3.75 24.21 15.59
CA ARG A 39 3.05 24.42 16.88
C ARG A 39 1.53 24.27 16.81
N THR A 40 0.96 24.27 15.60
CA THR A 40 -0.50 24.25 15.38
C THR A 40 -1.03 22.89 14.93
N LEU A 41 -0.15 21.92 14.66
CA LEU A 41 -0.53 20.55 14.30
C LEU A 41 -1.01 19.75 15.53
N PRO A 42 -2.06 18.91 15.40
CA PRO A 42 -2.56 18.11 16.52
C PRO A 42 -1.48 17.20 17.13
N VAL A 43 -1.47 17.09 18.47
CA VAL A 43 -0.52 16.23 19.19
C VAL A 43 -0.90 14.75 19.14
N ASN A 44 -2.17 14.41 18.91
CA ASN A 44 -2.63 13.04 18.67
C ASN A 44 -2.43 12.61 17.20
N ARG A 45 -1.19 12.73 16.70
CA ARG A 45 -0.86 12.41 15.30
C ARG A 45 0.33 11.49 15.11
N ILE A 46 0.46 10.99 13.88
CA ILE A 46 1.61 10.22 13.44
C ILE A 46 2.48 11.16 12.61
N ILE A 47 3.78 11.22 12.90
CA ILE A 47 4.75 12.07 12.17
C ILE A 47 5.30 11.30 10.98
N GLU A 48 5.73 10.05 11.20
CA GLU A 48 6.24 9.16 10.16
C GLU A 48 5.69 7.74 10.34
N TYR A 49 5.54 7.03 9.23
CA TYR A 49 5.20 5.61 9.21
C TYR A 49 5.96 4.96 8.05
N ASN A 50 6.92 4.11 8.39
CA ASN A 50 7.87 3.52 7.45
C ASN A 50 7.81 1.99 7.55
N VAL A 51 8.00 1.26 6.46
CA VAL A 51 8.19 -0.20 6.51
C VAL A 51 9.68 -0.51 6.41
N THR A 52 10.19 -1.29 7.37
CA THR A 52 11.63 -1.50 7.59
C THR A 52 12.09 -2.95 7.56
N ASN A 53 11.18 -3.93 7.43
CA ASN A 53 11.54 -5.36 7.27
C ASN A 53 11.97 -5.73 5.84
N ILE A 54 12.80 -4.88 5.22
CA ILE A 54 13.33 -5.03 3.88
C ILE A 54 14.82 -4.68 3.94
N ASP A 55 15.67 -5.60 3.47
CA ASP A 55 17.12 -5.40 3.51
C ASP A 55 17.53 -4.12 2.76
N GLU A 56 18.30 -3.28 3.46
CA GLU A 56 18.91 -2.03 2.94
C GLU A 56 17.92 -0.99 2.35
N THR A 57 16.60 -1.16 2.52
CA THR A 57 15.58 -0.27 1.93
C THR A 57 14.42 0.02 2.88
N THR A 58 14.01 1.29 2.95
CA THR A 58 12.79 1.73 3.66
C THR A 58 11.68 2.05 2.67
N ILE A 59 10.46 1.56 2.90
CA ILE A 59 9.27 2.08 2.20
C ILE A 59 8.64 3.17 3.05
N TYR A 60 8.73 4.41 2.57
CA TYR A 60 8.06 5.56 3.16
C TYR A 60 6.56 5.56 2.81
N SER A 61 5.71 5.92 3.78
CA SER A 61 4.25 5.95 3.60
C SER A 61 3.71 7.37 3.55
N ALA A 62 2.56 7.55 2.89
CA ALA A 62 1.85 8.83 2.92
C ALA A 62 0.90 8.87 4.13
N ILE A 63 0.96 9.96 4.90
CA ILE A 63 0.05 10.22 6.03
C ILE A 63 -0.87 11.38 5.66
N ASP A 64 -2.18 11.18 5.84
CA ASP A 64 -3.19 12.24 5.73
C ASP A 64 -3.83 12.45 7.11
N ASP A 65 -3.31 13.45 7.83
CA ASP A 65 -3.79 13.84 9.15
C ASP A 65 -5.23 14.40 9.14
N SER A 66 -5.74 14.84 7.99
CA SER A 66 -7.11 15.36 7.88
C SER A 66 -8.14 14.23 7.79
N LYS A 67 -7.79 13.14 7.09
CA LYS A 67 -8.63 11.94 6.93
C LYS A 67 -8.34 10.85 7.95
N LYS A 68 -7.24 10.98 8.71
CA LYS A 68 -6.69 9.96 9.60
C LYS A 68 -6.42 8.65 8.85
N THR A 69 -5.63 8.74 7.79
CA THR A 69 -5.24 7.58 6.99
C THR A 69 -3.74 7.52 6.76
N ILE A 70 -3.19 6.32 6.84
CA ILE A 70 -1.83 5.98 6.43
C ILE A 70 -1.95 5.20 5.12
N THR A 71 -1.10 5.47 4.13
CA THR A 71 -1.08 4.74 2.86
C THR A 71 0.32 4.22 2.55
N VAL A 72 0.49 2.91 2.65
CA VAL A 72 1.70 2.18 2.28
C VAL A 72 1.55 1.75 0.81
N TYR A 73 2.43 2.22 -0.06
CA TYR A 73 2.56 1.67 -1.40
C TYR A 73 3.60 0.55 -1.37
N LEU A 74 3.15 -0.70 -1.35
CA LEU A 74 4.02 -1.87 -1.18
C LEU A 74 4.40 -2.47 -2.54
N PRO A 75 5.67 -2.40 -2.98
CA PRO A 75 6.10 -3.03 -4.22
C PRO A 75 6.03 -4.56 -4.13
N ALA A 76 5.28 -5.18 -5.04
CA ALA A 76 4.96 -6.62 -4.96
C ALA A 76 6.18 -7.55 -5.09
N TYR A 77 7.31 -7.05 -5.60
CA TYR A 77 8.55 -7.83 -5.74
C TYR A 77 9.23 -8.13 -4.41
N TYR A 78 8.91 -7.42 -3.32
CA TYR A 78 9.36 -7.80 -1.97
C TYR A 78 8.61 -9.01 -1.41
N MET A 79 7.46 -9.36 -1.98
CA MET A 79 6.68 -10.57 -1.64
C MET A 79 6.38 -10.69 -0.13
N LEU A 80 6.21 -9.55 0.55
CA LEU A 80 5.86 -9.49 1.98
C LEU A 80 4.41 -9.93 2.20
N GLY A 81 4.20 -10.87 3.12
CA GLY A 81 2.90 -11.17 3.72
C GLY A 81 2.64 -10.44 5.04
N ILE A 82 3.70 -9.88 5.65
CA ILE A 82 3.68 -9.10 6.89
C ILE A 82 4.65 -7.93 6.71
N ILE A 83 4.28 -6.74 7.17
CA ILE A 83 5.17 -5.57 7.26
C ILE A 83 5.52 -5.29 8.74
N GLN A 84 6.74 -4.87 9.00
CA GLN A 84 7.14 -4.32 10.31
C GLN A 84 7.23 -2.79 10.17
N PRO A 85 6.41 -2.04 10.92
CA PRO A 85 6.46 -0.59 10.85
C PRO A 85 7.52 0.00 11.78
N GLU A 86 8.03 1.16 11.38
CA GLU A 86 8.69 2.12 12.26
C GLU A 86 7.82 3.37 12.28
N ILE A 87 7.39 3.80 13.47
CA ILE A 87 6.40 4.87 13.66
C ILE A 87 6.99 5.97 14.54
N VAL A 88 7.07 7.19 14.00
CA VAL A 88 7.49 8.38 14.75
C VAL A 88 6.26 9.15 15.20
N LEU A 89 6.20 9.50 16.48
CA LEU A 89 5.07 10.20 17.11
C LEU A 89 5.56 11.46 17.85
N PRO A 90 4.67 12.45 18.13
CA PRO A 90 4.99 13.56 19.01
C PRO A 90 5.35 13.11 20.44
N GLU A 91 6.14 13.91 21.14
CA GLU A 91 6.63 13.58 22.48
C GLU A 91 5.48 13.29 23.48
N GLY A 92 5.63 12.23 24.27
CA GLY A 92 4.68 11.82 25.31
C GLY A 92 3.37 11.21 24.82
N THR A 93 3.20 11.03 23.50
CA THR A 93 2.03 10.33 22.93
C THR A 93 2.16 8.81 23.07
N ALA A 94 1.02 8.12 23.07
CA ALA A 94 0.94 6.67 23.05
C ALA A 94 0.19 6.20 21.79
N ILE A 95 0.48 4.97 21.34
CA ILE A 95 -0.19 4.33 20.20
C ILE A 95 -0.62 2.91 20.57
N SER A 96 -1.78 2.48 20.05
CA SER A 96 -2.31 1.12 20.18
C SER A 96 -2.85 0.63 18.83
N PRO A 97 -2.45 -0.55 18.32
CA PRO A 97 -1.41 -1.43 18.85
C PRO A 97 -0.04 -0.75 18.89
N THR A 98 0.93 -1.37 19.57
CA THR A 98 2.26 -0.79 19.75
C THR A 98 3.00 -0.66 18.40
N ALA A 99 3.97 0.25 18.33
CA ALA A 99 4.65 0.58 17.08
C ALA A 99 5.49 -0.57 16.48
N ASP A 100 5.77 -1.61 17.27
CA ASP A 100 6.50 -2.82 16.91
C ASP A 100 5.59 -4.00 16.50
N GLU A 101 4.26 -3.86 16.60
CA GLU A 101 3.31 -4.92 16.24
C GLU A 101 3.36 -5.22 14.73
N PRO A 102 3.62 -6.47 14.31
CA PRO A 102 3.68 -6.82 12.90
C PRO A 102 2.30 -6.73 12.23
N VAL A 103 2.22 -6.05 11.09
CA VAL A 103 0.96 -5.85 10.37
C VAL A 103 0.81 -6.88 9.25
N PRO A 104 -0.26 -7.70 9.24
CA PRO A 104 -0.53 -8.60 8.13
C PRO A 104 -0.95 -7.82 6.87
N VAL A 105 -0.33 -8.15 5.73
CA VAL A 105 -0.73 -7.59 4.42
C VAL A 105 -2.06 -8.18 3.94
N PHE A 106 -2.38 -9.39 4.40
CA PHE A 106 -3.63 -10.10 4.14
C PHE A 106 -4.54 -10.02 5.36
N SER A 107 -5.44 -9.03 5.38
CA SER A 107 -6.44 -8.87 6.44
C SER A 107 -7.80 -8.54 5.83
N GLU A 108 -8.86 -9.21 6.29
CA GLU A 108 -10.25 -8.90 5.93
C GLU A 108 -10.76 -7.65 6.68
N ALA A 109 -10.20 -7.37 7.86
CA ALA A 109 -10.51 -6.19 8.66
C ALA A 109 -9.45 -5.09 8.41
N PRO A 110 -9.84 -3.80 8.30
CA PRO A 110 -8.88 -2.70 8.26
C PRO A 110 -8.01 -2.68 9.51
N PHE A 111 -6.69 -2.58 9.33
CA PHE A 111 -5.78 -2.37 10.45
C PHE A 111 -5.85 -0.90 10.88
N THR A 112 -5.98 -0.65 12.19
CA THR A 112 -6.15 0.72 12.73
C THR A 112 -5.24 0.96 13.92
N TYR A 113 -4.76 2.20 14.05
CA TYR A 113 -3.98 2.68 15.19
C TYR A 113 -4.73 3.77 15.93
N GLU A 114 -4.92 3.63 17.24
CA GLU A 114 -5.37 4.70 18.11
C GLU A 114 -4.16 5.43 18.71
N VAL A 115 -3.99 6.71 18.36
CA VAL A 115 -2.99 7.61 18.95
C VAL A 115 -3.65 8.42 20.05
N THR A 116 -3.06 8.42 21.25
CA THR A 116 -3.52 9.17 22.42
C THR A 116 -2.48 10.23 22.81
N SER A 117 -2.89 11.49 22.94
CA SER A 117 -2.01 12.59 23.39
C SER A 117 -1.75 12.55 24.90
N PRO A 118 -0.73 13.27 25.42
CA PRO A 118 -0.53 13.44 26.86
C PRO A 118 -1.75 14.00 27.62
N ALA A 119 -2.63 14.72 26.92
CA ALA A 119 -3.87 15.27 27.46
C ALA A 119 -5.07 14.29 27.39
N GLY A 120 -4.88 13.09 26.84
CA GLY A 120 -5.92 12.07 26.67
C GLY A 120 -6.77 12.21 25.40
N GLU A 121 -6.43 13.13 24.49
CA GLU A 121 -7.12 13.28 23.22
C GLU A 121 -6.77 12.14 22.27
N LYS A 122 -7.77 11.57 21.57
CA LYS A 122 -7.60 10.38 20.74
C LYS A 122 -7.82 10.66 19.26
N ALA A 123 -7.07 9.96 18.41
CA ALA A 123 -7.30 9.91 16.96
C ALA A 123 -7.05 8.49 16.45
N THR A 124 -7.96 7.97 15.64
CA THR A 124 -7.85 6.63 15.03
C THR A 124 -7.43 6.74 13.58
N TYR A 125 -6.26 6.21 13.23
CA TYR A 125 -5.72 6.16 11.87
C TYR A 125 -6.02 4.81 11.23
N THR A 126 -6.58 4.81 10.03
CA THR A 126 -6.75 3.60 9.21
C THR A 126 -5.55 3.39 8.29
N LEU A 127 -4.96 2.21 8.32
CA LEU A 127 -3.87 1.82 7.44
C LEU A 127 -4.39 1.20 6.14
N ASN A 128 -3.98 1.77 5.02
CA ASN A 128 -4.27 1.28 3.68
C ASN A 128 -2.98 0.74 3.05
N ILE A 129 -2.93 -0.57 2.78
CA ILE A 129 -1.80 -1.20 2.09
C ILE A 129 -2.18 -1.38 0.62
N ILE A 130 -1.56 -0.60 -0.26
CA ILE A 130 -1.76 -0.65 -1.71
C ILE A 130 -0.60 -1.45 -2.31
N VAL A 131 -0.85 -2.73 -2.60
CA VAL A 131 0.15 -3.58 -3.23
C VAL A 131 0.27 -3.27 -4.72
N GLN A 132 1.47 -2.87 -5.15
CA GLN A 132 1.77 -2.51 -6.53
C GLN A 132 2.11 -3.76 -7.37
N GLN A 133 1.17 -4.70 -7.49
CA GLN A 133 1.31 -5.85 -8.38
C GLN A 133 0.75 -5.51 -9.78
N GLN A 134 1.52 -5.83 -10.82
CA GLN A 134 1.02 -5.82 -12.21
C GLN A 134 0.13 -7.03 -12.46
N ASP A 135 -0.79 -6.93 -13.42
CA ASP A 135 -1.64 -8.07 -13.77
C ASP A 135 -0.83 -9.27 -14.29
N PHE A 136 -1.33 -10.48 -14.02
CA PHE A 136 -0.65 -11.73 -14.36
C PHE A 136 -1.54 -12.67 -15.18
N THR A 137 -0.91 -13.61 -15.86
CA THR A 137 -1.59 -14.69 -16.60
C THR A 137 -1.15 -16.04 -16.07
N ILE A 138 -2.02 -17.05 -16.15
CA ILE A 138 -1.70 -18.45 -15.89
C ILE A 138 -1.94 -19.28 -17.15
N ASN A 139 -1.14 -20.32 -17.35
CA ASN A 139 -1.28 -21.28 -18.43
C ASN A 139 -2.22 -22.41 -17.98
N GLU A 140 -3.14 -22.82 -18.87
CA GLU A 140 -4.03 -23.96 -18.65
C GLU A 140 -3.26 -25.26 -18.37
N LEU A 141 -3.66 -26.02 -17.34
CA LEU A 141 -3.14 -27.39 -17.14
C LEU A 141 -3.79 -28.40 -18.10
N THR A 142 -4.98 -28.09 -18.62
CA THR A 142 -5.73 -28.88 -19.59
C THR A 142 -5.82 -28.12 -20.91
N THR A 143 -5.28 -28.67 -21.99
CA THR A 143 -5.35 -28.04 -23.33
C THR A 143 -6.57 -28.48 -24.15
N ASN A 144 -7.21 -29.59 -23.78
CA ASN A 144 -8.41 -30.11 -24.44
C ASN A 144 -9.49 -30.44 -23.39
N ILE A 145 -10.57 -29.67 -23.36
CA ILE A 145 -11.67 -29.85 -22.40
C ILE A 145 -12.33 -31.25 -22.45
N ASN A 146 -12.31 -31.92 -23.62
CA ASN A 146 -12.86 -33.27 -23.77
C ASN A 146 -11.93 -34.37 -23.22
N SER A 147 -10.69 -34.02 -22.86
CA SER A 147 -9.73 -34.90 -22.20
C SER A 147 -8.97 -34.14 -21.10
N PRO A 148 -9.65 -33.85 -19.97
CA PRO A 148 -9.05 -33.12 -18.85
C PRO A 148 -7.78 -33.80 -18.32
N ARG A 149 -6.78 -33.00 -17.95
CA ARG A 149 -5.59 -33.52 -17.26
C ARG A 149 -6.01 -34.18 -15.96
N THR A 150 -5.59 -35.43 -15.77
CA THR A 150 -5.78 -36.16 -14.52
C THR A 150 -4.81 -35.70 -13.44
N LEU A 151 -5.31 -35.52 -12.22
CA LEU A 151 -4.56 -35.42 -10.97
C LEU A 151 -4.88 -36.66 -10.10
N PRO A 152 -3.88 -37.35 -9.52
CA PRO A 152 -4.13 -38.46 -8.61
C PRO A 152 -4.80 -37.99 -7.31
N ASN A 153 -5.84 -38.69 -6.85
CA ASN A 153 -6.58 -38.34 -5.63
C ASN A 153 -5.71 -38.32 -4.35
N ALA A 154 -4.83 -39.32 -4.18
CA ALA A 154 -4.13 -39.61 -2.93
C ALA A 154 -3.04 -38.59 -2.56
N GLY A 155 -2.48 -37.89 -3.54
CA GLY A 155 -1.41 -36.92 -3.33
C GLY A 155 -0.58 -36.65 -4.59
N GLY A 156 0.04 -35.49 -4.66
CA GLY A 156 0.85 -35.09 -5.81
C GLY A 156 1.28 -33.64 -5.78
N THR A 157 1.82 -33.17 -6.90
CA THR A 157 2.10 -31.75 -7.15
C THR A 157 1.64 -31.33 -8.54
N ILE A 158 1.27 -30.06 -8.67
CA ILE A 158 1.09 -29.36 -9.95
C ILE A 158 2.05 -28.17 -10.00
N THR A 159 2.54 -27.87 -11.20
CA THR A 159 3.24 -26.63 -11.50
C THR A 159 2.29 -25.77 -12.33
N VAL A 160 1.90 -24.60 -11.81
CA VAL A 160 1.21 -23.58 -12.60
C VAL A 160 2.27 -22.60 -13.10
N GLN A 161 2.26 -22.31 -14.40
CA GLN A 161 3.19 -21.41 -15.07
C GLN A 161 2.44 -20.23 -15.68
N GLY A 162 3.14 -19.14 -16.00
CA GLY A 162 2.48 -17.95 -16.52
C GLY A 162 3.40 -16.79 -16.86
N ARG A 163 2.86 -15.57 -16.83
CA ARG A 163 3.61 -14.31 -16.99
C ARG A 163 3.18 -13.34 -15.89
N GLY A 164 4.13 -12.60 -15.32
CA GLY A 164 3.86 -11.66 -14.21
C GLY A 164 3.54 -12.32 -12.85
N MET A 165 3.62 -13.65 -12.75
CA MET A 165 3.44 -14.38 -11.50
C MET A 165 4.58 -14.09 -10.51
N LEU A 166 4.25 -14.02 -9.22
CA LEU A 166 5.22 -14.03 -8.15
C LEU A 166 5.50 -15.50 -7.77
N GLY A 167 6.76 -15.93 -7.82
CA GLY A 167 7.16 -17.33 -7.55
C GLY A 167 7.09 -17.74 -6.07
N ASN A 168 6.40 -16.97 -5.22
CA ASN A 168 6.47 -17.08 -3.76
C ASN A 168 5.10 -17.44 -3.16
N GLN A 169 5.07 -18.57 -2.47
CA GLN A 169 3.88 -19.15 -1.87
C GLN A 169 3.33 -18.35 -0.67
N VAL A 170 4.09 -17.46 -0.04
CA VAL A 170 3.56 -16.55 1.00
C VAL A 170 2.47 -15.65 0.41
N VAL A 171 2.65 -15.19 -0.83
CA VAL A 171 1.80 -14.18 -1.47
C VAL A 171 0.99 -14.73 -2.65
N THR A 172 1.33 -15.90 -3.18
CA THR A 172 0.62 -16.58 -4.26
C THR A 172 0.14 -17.96 -3.84
N LYS A 173 -1.18 -18.11 -3.69
CA LYS A 173 -1.86 -19.34 -3.27
C LYS A 173 -2.64 -19.98 -4.41
N GLY A 174 -2.79 -21.31 -4.35
CA GLY A 174 -3.50 -22.11 -5.34
C GLY A 174 -4.68 -22.85 -4.72
N PHE A 175 -5.77 -22.97 -5.48
CA PHE A 175 -7.03 -23.55 -5.05
C PHE A 175 -7.63 -24.45 -6.13
N LEU A 176 -8.51 -25.37 -5.73
CA LEU A 176 -9.51 -25.98 -6.60
C LEU A 176 -10.87 -25.36 -6.33
N MET A 177 -11.55 -25.05 -7.43
CA MET A 177 -12.92 -24.55 -7.45
C MET A 177 -13.84 -25.61 -8.08
N ASP A 178 -15.08 -25.71 -7.60
CA ASP A 178 -16.12 -26.49 -8.27
C ASP A 178 -16.70 -25.77 -9.52
N GLU A 179 -17.73 -26.35 -10.14
CA GLU A 179 -18.40 -25.80 -11.32
C GLU A 179 -19.16 -24.50 -11.02
N ASP A 180 -19.75 -24.39 -9.82
CA ASP A 180 -20.44 -23.19 -9.33
C ASP A 180 -19.46 -22.05 -8.98
N GLY A 181 -18.17 -22.37 -8.81
CA GLY A 181 -17.10 -21.44 -8.50
C GLY A 181 -16.81 -21.29 -7.00
N ASN A 182 -17.27 -22.21 -6.16
CA ASN A 182 -16.92 -22.26 -4.74
C ASN A 182 -15.52 -22.87 -4.57
N GLU A 183 -14.78 -22.40 -3.57
CA GLU A 183 -13.52 -23.03 -3.17
C GLU A 183 -13.80 -24.35 -2.44
N VAL A 184 -13.28 -25.45 -2.99
CA VAL A 184 -13.41 -26.79 -2.40
C VAL A 184 -12.10 -27.34 -1.88
N TYR A 185 -10.97 -26.73 -2.25
CA TYR A 185 -9.65 -27.14 -1.79
C TYR A 185 -8.63 -26.01 -1.84
N ALA A 186 -7.91 -25.76 -0.74
CA ALA A 186 -6.69 -24.95 -0.74
C ALA A 186 -5.47 -25.87 -0.79
N PHE A 187 -4.61 -25.71 -1.80
CA PHE A 187 -3.38 -26.50 -1.90
C PHE A 187 -2.39 -26.19 -0.76
N ALA A 188 -1.37 -27.03 -0.62
CA ALA A 188 -0.20 -26.75 0.20
C ALA A 188 0.91 -26.09 -0.59
N ASP A 189 1.73 -25.36 0.16
CA ASP A 189 3.00 -24.79 -0.27
C ASP A 189 4.01 -25.93 -0.45
N VAL A 190 4.67 -26.00 -1.62
CA VAL A 190 5.66 -27.05 -1.97
C VAL A 190 7.08 -26.66 -1.54
N GLY A 191 7.28 -25.46 -0.99
CA GLY A 191 8.58 -24.96 -0.56
C GLY A 191 9.46 -24.47 -1.72
N ASN A 192 10.71 -24.13 -1.39
CA ASN A 192 11.72 -23.42 -2.20
C ASN A 192 11.59 -23.56 -3.73
N VAL A 193 10.74 -22.71 -4.31
CA VAL A 193 10.80 -22.34 -5.72
C VAL A 193 11.69 -21.10 -5.83
N PRO A 194 12.63 -21.01 -6.81
CA PRO A 194 13.37 -19.77 -7.02
C PRO A 194 12.39 -18.62 -7.27
N ALA A 195 12.52 -17.52 -6.52
CA ALA A 195 11.55 -16.41 -6.49
C ALA A 195 11.28 -15.78 -7.87
N PHE A 196 12.22 -15.90 -8.80
CA PHE A 196 12.16 -15.39 -10.17
C PHE A 196 11.63 -16.39 -11.20
N SER A 197 11.24 -17.60 -10.79
CA SER A 197 10.61 -18.55 -11.72
C SER A 197 9.18 -18.10 -12.00
N TYR A 198 8.79 -18.04 -13.28
CA TYR A 198 7.44 -17.68 -13.73
C TYR A 198 6.42 -18.81 -13.49
N GLN A 199 6.53 -19.46 -12.33
CA GLN A 199 5.78 -20.64 -11.95
C GLN A 199 5.67 -20.75 -10.43
N VAL A 200 4.60 -21.38 -9.98
CA VAL A 200 4.39 -21.77 -8.58
C VAL A 200 4.02 -23.25 -8.56
N HIS A 201 4.54 -23.97 -7.56
CA HIS A 201 4.22 -25.38 -7.34
C HIS A 201 3.20 -25.49 -6.21
N PHE A 202 2.21 -26.36 -6.37
CA PHE A 202 1.15 -26.59 -5.38
C PHE A 202 1.03 -28.09 -5.10
N GLY A 203 0.95 -28.46 -3.81
CA GLY A 203 0.97 -29.85 -3.34
C GLY A 203 -0.32 -30.26 -2.64
N TRP A 204 -0.60 -31.57 -2.63
CA TRP A 204 -1.73 -32.16 -1.90
C TRP A 204 -1.44 -33.57 -1.42
N GLY A 205 -2.29 -34.07 -0.52
CA GLY A 205 -2.15 -35.37 0.12
C GLY A 205 -1.20 -35.37 1.32
N SER A 206 -0.97 -36.57 1.86
CA SER A 206 -0.30 -36.77 3.16
C SER A 206 1.12 -36.20 3.23
N SER A 207 1.89 -36.24 2.15
CA SER A 207 3.24 -35.65 2.07
C SER A 207 3.28 -34.14 2.32
N PHE A 208 2.14 -33.45 2.24
CA PHE A 208 2.00 -32.02 2.48
C PHE A 208 1.06 -31.70 3.66
N ASN A 209 0.74 -32.68 4.51
CA ASN A 209 -0.23 -32.55 5.61
C ASN A 209 -1.62 -32.03 5.16
N LYS A 210 -2.06 -32.43 3.96
CA LYS A 210 -3.39 -32.10 3.41
C LYS A 210 -4.21 -33.37 3.19
N PRO A 211 -5.56 -33.29 3.23
CA PRO A 211 -6.41 -34.43 2.87
C PRO A 211 -6.25 -34.80 1.39
N PRO A 212 -6.61 -36.03 0.99
CA PRO A 212 -6.78 -36.39 -0.42
C PRO A 212 -7.77 -35.47 -1.14
N LEU A 213 -7.72 -35.46 -2.47
CA LEU A 213 -8.73 -34.81 -3.29
C LEU A 213 -9.91 -35.76 -3.53
N GLU A 214 -11.14 -35.24 -3.44
CA GLU A 214 -12.33 -36.00 -3.84
C GLU A 214 -12.37 -36.18 -5.37
N PRO A 215 -12.82 -37.33 -5.90
CA PRO A 215 -12.93 -37.53 -7.35
C PRO A 215 -13.95 -36.60 -7.99
N GLY A 216 -13.57 -35.93 -9.09
CA GLY A 216 -14.42 -34.92 -9.72
C GLY A 216 -13.77 -34.16 -10.87
N LEU A 217 -14.45 -33.11 -11.34
CA LEU A 217 -13.92 -32.09 -12.23
C LEU A 217 -13.82 -30.77 -11.45
N TYR A 218 -12.67 -30.10 -11.56
CA TYR A 218 -12.38 -28.88 -10.81
C TYR A 218 -11.57 -27.90 -11.64
N TRP A 219 -11.68 -26.61 -11.32
CA TRP A 219 -10.90 -25.55 -11.94
C TRP A 219 -9.80 -25.09 -11.01
N VAL A 220 -8.57 -24.97 -11.52
CA VAL A 220 -7.46 -24.43 -10.74
C VAL A 220 -7.57 -22.91 -10.71
N GLU A 221 -7.58 -22.34 -9.51
CA GLU A 221 -7.50 -20.90 -9.28
C GLU A 221 -6.18 -20.55 -8.60
N VAL A 222 -5.59 -19.43 -9.01
CA VAL A 222 -4.40 -18.83 -8.38
C VAL A 222 -4.76 -17.43 -7.92
N ARG A 223 -4.53 -17.15 -6.64
CA ARG A 223 -4.67 -15.82 -6.04
C ARG A 223 -3.29 -15.30 -5.67
N SER A 224 -2.95 -14.09 -6.09
CA SER A 224 -1.69 -13.40 -5.79
C SER A 224 -2.01 -12.01 -5.29
N TYR A 225 -1.70 -11.72 -4.02
CA TYR A 225 -2.19 -10.50 -3.36
C TYR A 225 -3.71 -10.30 -3.60
N ALA A 226 -4.12 -9.18 -4.18
CA ALA A 226 -5.52 -8.87 -4.50
C ALA A 226 -5.97 -9.35 -5.90
N LEU A 227 -5.10 -10.04 -6.64
CA LEU A 227 -5.36 -10.48 -8.02
C LEU A 227 -5.70 -11.97 -8.08
N THR A 228 -6.78 -12.32 -8.78
CA THR A 228 -7.24 -13.71 -8.95
C THR A 228 -7.23 -14.10 -10.43
N LYS A 229 -6.76 -15.31 -10.73
CA LYS A 229 -6.82 -15.92 -12.06
C LYS A 229 -7.30 -17.36 -11.94
N ARG A 230 -8.41 -17.68 -12.61
CA ARG A 230 -8.94 -19.04 -12.71
C ARG A 230 -8.67 -19.59 -14.10
N MET A 231 -8.31 -20.86 -14.19
CA MET A 231 -8.23 -21.58 -15.46
C MET A 231 -9.63 -21.74 -16.08
N THR A 232 -9.67 -21.91 -17.39
CA THR A 232 -10.90 -22.08 -18.17
C THR A 232 -11.27 -23.56 -18.27
N ASN A 233 -10.28 -24.43 -18.46
CA ASN A 233 -10.49 -25.85 -18.62
C ASN A 233 -10.32 -26.57 -17.27
N PRO A 234 -11.19 -27.53 -16.93
CA PRO A 234 -11.07 -28.28 -15.68
C PRO A 234 -9.91 -29.27 -15.73
N VAL A 235 -9.45 -29.67 -14.54
CA VAL A 235 -8.69 -30.90 -14.28
C VAL A 235 -9.62 -31.98 -13.75
N ARG A 236 -9.25 -33.24 -13.91
CA ARG A 236 -9.99 -34.40 -13.36
C ARG A 236 -9.23 -34.99 -12.18
N VAL A 237 -9.87 -35.18 -11.04
CA VAL A 237 -9.33 -35.97 -9.93
C VAL A 237 -9.85 -37.40 -10.03
N GLN A 238 -8.96 -38.39 -9.87
CA GLN A 238 -9.29 -39.82 -9.76
C GLN A 238 -8.20 -40.61 -9.01
#